data_AF-A0A534MIM1-F1
#
_entry.id   AF-A0A534MIM1-F1
#
_cell.length_a   1.000
_cell.length_b   1.000
_cell.length_c   1.000
_cell.angle_alpha   90.00
_cell.angle_beta   90.00
_cell.angle_gamma   90.00
#
_symmetry.space_group_name_H-M   'P 1'
#
loop_
_entity.id
_entity.type
_entity.pdbx_description
1 polymer ?
#
loop_
_entity_poly.entity_id
_entity_poly.type
_entity_poly.pdbx_seq_one_letter_code
_entity_poly.pdbx_strand_id
1 'polypeptide(L)'
;MHVHHLLMILVALDGPPRDTVPLYTDLGDHHVPITTPVSLAQRYFDQGMRLLYGFNHGEAIRSFNHAAQLDSNCAMCYWGVAYAYGPHVNAGMDSAAGLAAYQALQQALARERAASPRERAYIDALAKRYAPIPPADRAALDAAYAAAMSEVVRRYPNDLDAATLYAEALMDKRPWNYWDKKTGEPYPGTTEIVAQLERVLRANPRHPGACHYYIHAVEAVAPQQAVPCAERLAALMPGAGHLVHMPAHIYIRVGRYADAIAANEHAVHADEVFIEGQKPHGLYPLAYYPHNHHFLAFAATLAG
;
A
#
# COMPACT_ATOMS: atom_id res chain seq x y z
N MET A 1 31.67 -52.04 -37.77
CA MET A 1 31.87 -51.24 -36.55
C MET A 1 30.57 -50.52 -36.23
N HIS A 2 29.88 -50.98 -35.18
CA HIS A 2 28.62 -50.41 -34.73
C HIS A 2 28.88 -49.13 -33.95
N VAL A 3 28.21 -48.03 -34.31
CA VAL A 3 28.16 -46.82 -33.49
C VAL A 3 26.71 -46.62 -33.09
N HIS A 4 26.41 -46.93 -31.82
CA HIS A 4 25.14 -46.57 -31.18
C HIS A 4 25.05 -45.05 -31.07
N HIS A 5 23.98 -44.46 -31.61
CA HIS A 5 23.58 -43.10 -31.25
C HIS A 5 22.70 -43.15 -30.01
N LEU A 6 23.27 -42.70 -28.90
CA LEU A 6 22.57 -42.47 -27.65
C LEU A 6 21.78 -41.16 -27.78
N LEU A 7 20.45 -41.26 -27.91
CA LEU A 7 19.56 -40.10 -27.90
C LEU A 7 19.36 -39.65 -26.43
N MET A 8 20.06 -38.62 -25.99
CA MET A 8 19.74 -37.94 -24.73
C MET A 8 18.51 -37.07 -24.94
N ILE A 9 17.38 -37.47 -24.36
CA ILE A 9 16.20 -36.63 -24.22
C ILE A 9 16.48 -35.68 -23.06
N LEU A 10 16.77 -34.42 -23.36
CA LEU A 10 16.70 -33.34 -22.38
C LEU A 10 15.21 -33.09 -22.09
N VAL A 11 14.73 -33.57 -20.94
CA VAL A 11 13.47 -33.08 -20.39
C VAL A 11 13.77 -31.71 -19.81
N ALA A 12 13.35 -30.65 -20.53
CA ALA A 12 13.25 -29.33 -19.94
C ALA A 12 12.19 -29.42 -18.83
N LEU A 13 12.64 -29.29 -17.58
CA LEU A 13 11.73 -29.00 -16.47
C LEU A 13 11.28 -27.55 -16.68
N ASP A 14 10.17 -27.36 -17.37
CA ASP A 14 9.46 -26.08 -17.37
C ASP A 14 9.14 -25.75 -15.91
N GLY A 15 9.72 -24.66 -15.41
CA GLY A 15 9.38 -24.12 -14.11
C GLY A 15 7.87 -23.81 -14.02
N PRO A 16 7.34 -23.61 -12.81
CA PRO A 16 5.92 -23.27 -12.65
C PRO A 16 5.55 -22.07 -13.54
N PRO A 17 4.30 -22.02 -14.05
CA PRO A 17 3.86 -20.95 -14.96
C PRO A 17 4.21 -19.58 -14.39
N ARG A 18 4.82 -18.73 -15.21
CA ARG A 18 5.30 -17.38 -14.83
C ARG A 18 4.19 -16.38 -14.44
N ASP A 19 2.93 -16.83 -14.43
CA ASP A 19 1.73 -16.08 -14.02
C ASP A 19 1.32 -16.29 -12.55
N THR A 20 2.04 -17.11 -11.78
CA THR A 20 1.71 -17.30 -10.36
C THR A 20 2.12 -16.08 -9.52
N VAL A 21 1.21 -15.55 -8.71
CA VAL A 21 1.52 -14.52 -7.70
C VAL A 21 2.27 -15.21 -6.55
N PRO A 22 3.56 -14.92 -6.31
CA PRO A 22 4.29 -15.57 -5.23
C PRO A 22 3.76 -15.11 -3.87
N LEU A 23 3.96 -15.94 -2.84
CA LEU A 23 3.83 -15.49 -1.47
C LEU A 23 5.19 -14.98 -1.00
N TYR A 24 5.28 -13.66 -0.82
CA TYR A 24 6.49 -13.01 -0.34
C TYR A 24 6.72 -13.34 1.14
N THR A 25 7.96 -13.62 1.50
CA THR A 25 8.36 -13.98 2.88
C THR A 25 8.98 -12.84 3.65
N ASP A 26 9.13 -11.67 3.02
CA ASP A 26 9.85 -10.49 3.48
C ASP A 26 8.96 -9.23 3.59
N LEU A 27 7.64 -9.38 3.46
CA LEU A 27 6.65 -8.31 3.67
C LEU A 27 6.14 -8.22 5.11
N GLY A 28 6.84 -8.82 6.07
CA GLY A 28 6.45 -8.81 7.48
C GLY A 28 5.23 -9.67 7.82
N ASP A 29 4.56 -9.31 8.92
CA ASP A 29 3.51 -10.12 9.57
C ASP A 29 2.18 -9.37 9.79
N HIS A 30 2.00 -8.16 9.25
CA HIS A 30 0.74 -7.40 9.39
C HIS A 30 -0.46 -8.23 8.92
N HIS A 31 -1.47 -8.38 9.77
CA HIS A 31 -2.60 -9.28 9.53
C HIS A 31 -3.91 -8.52 9.62
N VAL A 32 -4.74 -8.64 8.59
CA VAL A 32 -6.06 -8.01 8.52
C VAL A 32 -7.11 -9.11 8.38
N PRO A 33 -7.77 -9.53 9.47
CA PRO A 33 -8.69 -10.65 9.44
C PRO A 33 -9.90 -10.36 8.55
N ILE A 34 -10.25 -11.32 7.70
CA ILE A 34 -11.41 -11.27 6.80
C ILE A 34 -12.25 -12.55 6.91
N THR A 35 -13.52 -12.47 6.52
CA THR A 35 -14.43 -13.61 6.50
C THR A 35 -14.14 -14.48 5.28
N THR A 36 -13.34 -15.52 5.50
CA THR A 36 -13.06 -16.57 4.51
C THR A 36 -12.76 -17.89 5.24
N PRO A 37 -13.26 -19.04 4.75
CA PRO A 37 -12.84 -20.35 5.25
C PRO A 37 -11.51 -20.81 4.63
N VAL A 38 -10.99 -20.10 3.62
CA VAL A 38 -9.80 -20.50 2.87
C VAL A 38 -8.57 -19.79 3.45
N SER A 39 -7.78 -20.50 4.25
CA SER A 39 -6.58 -19.94 4.90
C SER A 39 -5.58 -19.34 3.92
N LEU A 40 -5.47 -19.89 2.71
CA LEU A 40 -4.60 -19.35 1.67
C LEU A 40 -5.14 -18.02 1.11
N ALA A 41 -6.46 -17.84 0.99
CA ALA A 41 -7.06 -16.57 0.58
C ALA A 41 -6.77 -15.47 1.62
N GLN A 42 -6.87 -15.79 2.92
CA GLN A 42 -6.46 -14.86 3.98
C GLN A 42 -4.99 -14.42 3.84
N ARG A 43 -4.07 -15.36 3.55
CA ARG A 43 -2.64 -15.02 3.37
C ARG A 43 -2.40 -14.09 2.19
N TYR A 44 -3.07 -14.31 1.05
CA TYR A 44 -2.98 -13.43 -0.10
C TYR A 44 -3.68 -12.08 0.13
N PHE A 45 -4.74 -12.04 0.94
CA PHE A 45 -5.35 -10.78 1.36
C PHE A 45 -4.41 -9.97 2.26
N ASP A 46 -3.78 -10.60 3.26
CA ASP A 46 -2.78 -9.96 4.11
C ASP A 46 -1.61 -9.42 3.28
N GLN A 47 -1.08 -10.24 2.34
CA GLN A 47 -0.07 -9.81 1.39
C GLN A 47 -0.51 -8.59 0.57
N GLY A 48 -1.75 -8.60 0.06
CA GLY A 48 -2.31 -7.48 -0.67
C GLY A 48 -2.36 -6.21 0.17
N MET A 49 -2.75 -6.30 1.45
CA MET A 49 -2.75 -5.16 2.38
C MET A 49 -1.34 -4.64 2.67
N ARG A 50 -0.35 -5.53 2.82
CA ARG A 50 1.06 -5.15 3.05
C ARG A 50 1.63 -4.42 1.83
N LEU A 51 1.38 -4.93 0.63
CA LEU A 51 1.77 -4.30 -0.64
C LEU A 51 1.06 -2.97 -0.86
N LEU A 52 -0.23 -2.88 -0.51
CA LEU A 52 -1.01 -1.66 -0.56
C LEU A 52 -0.40 -0.59 0.36
N TYR A 53 -0.10 -0.94 1.62
CA TYR A 53 0.59 0.00 2.52
C TYR A 53 1.99 0.37 2.05
N GLY A 54 2.67 -0.49 1.29
CA GLY A 54 3.92 -0.17 0.61
C GLY A 54 3.77 0.47 -0.77
N PHE A 55 2.58 0.96 -1.12
CA PHE A 55 2.25 1.57 -2.41
C PHE A 55 2.60 0.73 -3.65
N ASN A 56 2.76 -0.58 -3.51
CA ASN A 56 2.86 -1.50 -4.65
C ASN A 56 1.46 -1.96 -5.09
N HIS A 57 0.65 -1.02 -5.59
CA HIS A 57 -0.76 -1.25 -5.90
C HIS A 57 -0.97 -2.31 -7.00
N GLY A 58 -0.09 -2.35 -8.01
CA GLY A 58 -0.16 -3.36 -9.07
C GLY A 58 -0.01 -4.78 -8.53
N GLU A 59 0.97 -5.01 -7.66
CA GLU A 59 1.17 -6.32 -7.02
C GLU A 59 0.08 -6.62 -5.97
N ALA A 60 -0.41 -5.59 -5.27
CA ALA A 60 -1.56 -5.74 -4.36
C ALA A 60 -2.80 -6.24 -5.11
N ILE A 61 -3.12 -5.65 -6.27
CA ILE A 61 -4.22 -6.09 -7.15
C ILE A 61 -4.04 -7.56 -7.56
N ARG A 62 -2.83 -7.97 -7.96
CA ARG A 62 -2.53 -9.38 -8.27
C ARG A 62 -2.81 -10.28 -7.07
N SER A 63 -2.35 -9.89 -5.89
CA SER A 63 -2.54 -10.65 -4.64
C SER A 63 -4.02 -10.79 -4.28
N PHE A 64 -4.79 -9.70 -4.32
CA PHE A 64 -6.22 -9.72 -4.01
C PHE A 64 -7.03 -10.51 -5.04
N ASN A 65 -6.70 -10.41 -6.33
CA ASN A 65 -7.32 -11.22 -7.38
C ASN A 65 -7.06 -12.71 -7.16
N HIS A 66 -5.83 -13.08 -6.78
CA HIS A 66 -5.51 -14.47 -6.48
C HIS A 66 -6.24 -14.98 -5.23
N ALA A 67 -6.37 -14.15 -4.18
CA ALA A 67 -7.22 -14.46 -3.03
C ALA A 67 -8.69 -14.70 -3.45
N ALA A 68 -9.23 -13.87 -4.35
CA ALA A 68 -10.59 -14.01 -4.87
C ALA A 68 -10.77 -15.24 -5.80
N GLN A 69 -9.70 -15.71 -6.46
CA GLN A 69 -9.71 -16.97 -7.21
C GLN A 69 -9.78 -18.19 -6.29
N LEU A 70 -9.10 -18.11 -5.13
CA LEU A 70 -9.09 -19.17 -4.12
C LEU A 70 -10.40 -19.24 -3.33
N ASP A 71 -11.01 -18.10 -3.05
CA ASP A 71 -12.34 -18.01 -2.44
C ASP A 71 -13.21 -17.00 -3.21
N SER A 72 -14.02 -17.52 -4.13
CA SER A 72 -14.89 -16.69 -4.97
C SER A 72 -15.99 -15.97 -4.19
N ASN A 73 -16.25 -16.33 -2.93
CA ASN A 73 -17.22 -15.67 -2.05
C ASN A 73 -16.58 -14.64 -1.11
N CYS A 74 -15.25 -14.50 -1.11
CA CYS A 74 -14.52 -13.53 -0.29
C CYS A 74 -14.82 -12.09 -0.72
N ALA A 75 -15.79 -11.44 -0.06
CA ALA A 75 -16.17 -10.06 -0.38
C ALA A 75 -15.01 -9.07 -0.21
N MET A 76 -14.19 -9.25 0.83
CA MET A 76 -13.04 -8.40 1.08
C MET A 76 -11.93 -8.54 0.04
N CYS A 77 -11.77 -9.70 -0.58
CA CYS A 77 -10.79 -9.89 -1.64
C CYS A 77 -11.11 -8.98 -2.84
N TYR A 78 -12.39 -8.88 -3.23
CA TYR A 78 -12.82 -7.93 -4.26
C TYR A 78 -12.77 -6.47 -3.79
N TRP A 79 -13.07 -6.20 -2.51
CA TRP A 79 -12.86 -4.88 -1.92
C TRP A 79 -11.39 -4.44 -2.02
N GLY A 80 -10.44 -5.34 -1.76
CA GLY A 80 -9.01 -5.06 -1.86
C GLY A 80 -8.58 -4.69 -3.28
N VAL A 81 -9.08 -5.43 -4.29
CA VAL A 81 -8.89 -5.08 -5.70
C VAL A 81 -9.43 -3.68 -5.99
N ALA A 82 -10.67 -3.39 -5.57
CA ALA A 82 -11.30 -2.10 -5.79
C ALA A 82 -10.56 -0.95 -5.10
N TYR A 83 -10.06 -1.19 -3.88
CA TYR A 83 -9.29 -0.21 -3.12
C TYR A 83 -7.97 0.12 -3.81
N ALA A 84 -7.23 -0.90 -4.25
CA ALA A 84 -5.90 -0.74 -4.82
C ALA A 84 -5.90 -0.03 -6.19
N TYR A 85 -7.02 -0.03 -6.92
CA TYR A 85 -7.19 0.85 -8.10
C TYR A 85 -7.42 2.33 -7.75
N GLY A 86 -7.77 2.64 -6.50
CA GLY A 86 -8.02 4.00 -6.04
C GLY A 86 -6.77 4.89 -6.02
N PRO A 87 -6.96 6.21 -5.88
CA PRO A 87 -5.84 7.12 -5.70
C PRO A 87 -5.16 6.90 -4.34
N HIS A 88 -3.96 7.42 -4.21
CA HIS A 88 -3.24 7.61 -2.96
C HIS A 88 -2.38 8.89 -3.10
N VAL A 89 -1.71 9.32 -2.03
CA VAL A 89 -0.93 10.57 -2.01
C VAL A 89 0.06 10.74 -3.17
N ASN A 90 0.61 9.64 -3.71
CA ASN A 90 1.62 9.67 -4.77
C ASN A 90 1.06 9.50 -6.19
N ALA A 91 -0.21 9.12 -6.35
CA ALA A 91 -0.80 8.92 -7.67
C ALA A 91 -2.30 9.24 -7.69
N GLY A 92 -2.69 10.04 -8.69
CA GLY A 92 -4.09 10.20 -9.05
C GLY A 92 -4.66 8.93 -9.71
N MET A 93 -5.95 8.98 -10.00
CA MET A 93 -6.67 7.86 -10.61
C MET A 93 -7.24 8.29 -11.96
N ASP A 94 -6.89 7.58 -13.03
CA ASP A 94 -7.46 7.79 -14.36
C ASP A 94 -8.84 7.11 -14.50
N SER A 95 -9.52 7.39 -15.62
CA SER A 95 -10.85 6.82 -15.88
C SER A 95 -10.84 5.29 -16.06
N ALA A 96 -9.74 4.70 -16.53
CA ALA A 96 -9.64 3.25 -16.71
C ALA A 96 -9.54 2.54 -15.35
N ALA A 97 -8.67 3.04 -14.47
CA ALA A 97 -8.57 2.61 -13.08
C ALA A 97 -9.89 2.83 -12.33
N GLY A 98 -10.56 3.96 -12.54
CA GLY A 98 -11.88 4.23 -11.96
C GLY A 98 -12.96 3.23 -12.37
N LEU A 99 -12.98 2.84 -13.64
CA LEU A 99 -13.92 1.81 -14.13
C LEU A 99 -13.58 0.44 -13.54
N ALA A 100 -12.30 0.06 -13.50
CA ALA A 100 -11.85 -1.20 -12.91
C ALA A 100 -12.17 -1.28 -11.41
N ALA A 101 -11.94 -0.18 -10.67
CA ALA A 101 -12.29 -0.05 -9.27
C ALA A 101 -13.80 -0.24 -9.03
N TYR A 102 -14.63 0.43 -9.83
CA TYR A 102 -16.08 0.29 -9.75
C TYR A 102 -16.54 -1.14 -10.03
N GLN A 103 -15.99 -1.80 -11.05
CA GLN A 103 -16.32 -3.19 -11.39
C GLN A 103 -15.94 -4.17 -10.28
N ALA A 104 -14.76 -4.03 -9.70
CA ALA A 104 -14.32 -4.85 -8.55
C ALA A 104 -15.20 -4.61 -7.32
N LEU A 105 -15.58 -3.35 -7.06
CA LEU A 105 -16.51 -3.01 -5.99
C LEU A 105 -17.89 -3.66 -6.18
N GLN A 106 -18.41 -3.73 -7.42
CA GLN A 106 -19.66 -4.44 -7.68
C GLN A 106 -19.54 -5.94 -7.34
N GLN A 107 -18.36 -6.55 -7.53
CA GLN A 107 -18.14 -7.92 -7.08
C GLN A 107 -18.15 -8.03 -5.54
N ALA A 108 -17.56 -7.07 -4.83
CA ALA A 108 -17.60 -7.04 -3.37
C ALA A 108 -19.05 -6.91 -2.85
N LEU A 109 -19.82 -5.97 -3.40
CA LEU A 109 -21.24 -5.75 -3.05
C LEU A 109 -22.11 -6.99 -3.31
N ALA A 110 -21.89 -7.68 -4.44
CA ALA A 110 -22.62 -8.91 -4.75
C ALA A 110 -22.41 -10.04 -3.72
N ARG A 111 -21.34 -9.97 -2.93
CA ARG A 111 -20.93 -10.98 -1.92
C ARG A 111 -21.07 -10.48 -0.48
N GLU A 112 -21.55 -9.26 -0.30
CA GLU A 112 -21.60 -8.57 1.00
C GLU A 112 -22.37 -9.36 2.07
N ARG A 113 -23.38 -10.15 1.69
CA ARG A 113 -24.16 -10.99 2.62
C ARG A 113 -23.32 -12.03 3.36
N ALA A 114 -22.21 -12.49 2.77
CA ALA A 114 -21.30 -13.44 3.38
C ALA A 114 -20.24 -12.76 4.27
N ALA A 115 -20.08 -11.43 4.16
CA ALA A 115 -19.08 -10.67 4.89
C ALA A 115 -19.53 -10.39 6.33
N SER A 116 -18.57 -10.21 7.25
CA SER A 116 -18.88 -9.79 8.63
C SER A 116 -19.46 -8.36 8.69
N PRO A 117 -20.15 -7.96 9.77
CA PRO A 117 -20.64 -6.58 9.90
C PRO A 117 -19.54 -5.51 9.76
N ARG A 118 -18.30 -5.82 10.16
CA ARG A 118 -17.12 -4.96 10.00
C ARG A 118 -16.80 -4.77 8.53
N GLU A 119 -16.66 -5.86 7.80
CA GLU A 119 -16.32 -5.86 6.37
C GLU A 119 -17.38 -5.19 5.51
N ARG A 120 -18.67 -5.41 5.82
CA ARG A 120 -19.77 -4.68 5.16
C ARG A 120 -19.61 -3.18 5.28
N ALA A 121 -19.19 -2.67 6.45
CA ALA A 121 -18.96 -1.25 6.64
C ALA A 121 -17.81 -0.71 5.75
N TYR A 122 -16.74 -1.49 5.53
CA TYR A 122 -15.68 -1.14 4.58
C TYR A 122 -16.18 -1.11 3.14
N ILE A 123 -16.99 -2.09 2.75
CA ILE A 123 -17.57 -2.20 1.41
C ILE A 123 -18.53 -1.02 1.16
N ASP A 124 -19.42 -0.74 2.11
CA ASP A 124 -20.35 0.39 2.07
C ASP A 124 -19.63 1.74 1.98
N ALA A 125 -18.54 1.90 2.73
CA ALA A 125 -17.73 3.10 2.66
C ALA A 125 -17.06 3.24 1.30
N LEU A 126 -16.40 2.19 0.79
CA LEU A 126 -15.75 2.20 -0.51
C LEU A 126 -16.76 2.42 -1.65
N ALA A 127 -18.01 2.01 -1.48
CA ALA A 127 -19.09 2.30 -2.43
C ALA A 127 -19.38 3.79 -2.63
N LYS A 128 -18.91 4.66 -1.74
CA LYS A 128 -18.98 6.12 -1.91
C LYS A 128 -17.83 6.70 -2.73
N ARG A 129 -16.75 5.93 -2.94
CA ARG A 129 -15.53 6.37 -3.63
C ARG A 129 -15.61 6.27 -5.15
N TYR A 130 -16.52 5.45 -5.69
CA TYR A 130 -16.56 5.14 -7.12
C TYR A 130 -17.95 5.33 -7.74
N ALA A 131 -17.95 5.62 -9.04
CA ALA A 131 -19.15 5.81 -9.85
C ALA A 131 -19.04 4.96 -11.13
N PRO A 132 -20.17 4.51 -11.71
CA PRO A 132 -20.17 3.69 -12.94
C PRO A 132 -19.52 4.41 -14.12
N ILE A 133 -19.65 5.74 -14.17
CA ILE A 133 -18.95 6.62 -15.11
C ILE A 133 -18.00 7.47 -14.27
N PRO A 134 -16.68 7.19 -14.30
CA PRO A 134 -15.70 7.95 -13.53
C PRO A 134 -15.71 9.43 -13.94
N PRO A 135 -15.92 10.37 -13.00
CA PRO A 135 -15.87 11.79 -13.30
C PRO A 135 -14.42 12.26 -13.46
N ALA A 136 -14.22 13.33 -14.22
CA ALA A 136 -12.91 13.99 -14.34
C ALA A 136 -12.48 14.64 -13.02
N ASP A 137 -13.41 15.29 -12.31
CA ASP A 137 -13.21 15.80 -10.96
C ASP A 137 -13.78 14.80 -9.94
N ARG A 138 -12.90 14.36 -9.02
CA ARG A 138 -13.20 13.35 -8.02
C ARG A 138 -13.39 13.90 -6.62
N ALA A 139 -13.22 15.22 -6.41
CA ALA A 139 -13.23 15.83 -5.08
C ALA A 139 -14.48 15.46 -4.26
N ALA A 140 -15.66 15.38 -4.90
CA ALA A 140 -16.90 14.98 -4.25
C ALA A 140 -16.90 13.50 -3.82
N LEU A 141 -16.35 12.59 -4.63
CA LEU A 141 -16.26 11.16 -4.32
C LEU A 141 -15.25 10.90 -3.19
N ASP A 142 -14.10 11.58 -3.23
CA ASP A 142 -13.07 11.42 -2.21
C ASP A 142 -13.54 12.01 -0.86
N ALA A 143 -14.27 13.12 -0.88
CA ALA A 143 -14.93 13.67 0.31
C ALA A 143 -16.02 12.72 0.86
N ALA A 144 -16.83 12.10 0.00
CA ALA A 144 -17.85 11.15 0.39
C ALA A 144 -17.24 9.87 1.00
N TYR A 145 -16.13 9.38 0.43
CA TYR A 145 -15.39 8.25 0.96
C TYR A 145 -14.79 8.55 2.35
N ALA A 146 -14.12 9.70 2.50
CA ALA A 146 -13.57 10.10 3.79
C ALA A 146 -14.67 10.24 4.88
N ALA A 147 -15.83 10.81 4.52
CA ALA A 147 -16.97 10.89 5.44
C ALA A 147 -17.47 9.50 5.84
N ALA A 148 -17.59 8.57 4.89
CA ALA A 148 -18.02 7.21 5.18
C ALA A 148 -17.00 6.43 6.04
N MET A 149 -15.70 6.62 5.81
CA MET A 149 -14.66 6.01 6.64
C MET A 149 -14.66 6.55 8.08
N SER A 150 -15.00 7.83 8.28
CA SER A 150 -15.22 8.37 9.63
C SER A 150 -16.30 7.59 10.39
N GLU A 151 -17.41 7.24 9.72
CA GLU A 151 -18.46 6.41 10.31
C GLU A 151 -17.99 4.97 10.62
N VAL A 152 -17.12 4.39 9.78
CA VAL A 152 -16.48 3.09 10.07
C VAL A 152 -15.65 3.17 11.34
N VAL A 153 -14.79 4.18 11.47
CA VAL A 153 -13.97 4.40 12.67
C VAL A 153 -14.84 4.62 13.91
N ARG A 154 -15.93 5.38 13.81
CA ARG A 154 -16.87 5.59 14.92
C ARG A 154 -17.54 4.29 15.36
N ARG A 155 -17.89 3.41 14.43
CA ARG A 155 -18.54 2.12 14.71
C ARG A 155 -17.55 1.06 15.22
N TYR A 156 -16.30 1.11 14.77
CA TYR A 156 -15.25 0.15 15.10
C TYR A 156 -14.00 0.89 15.61
N PRO A 157 -14.06 1.53 16.81
CA PRO A 157 -12.98 2.39 17.29
C PRO A 157 -11.66 1.65 17.54
N ASN A 158 -11.71 0.33 17.78
CA ASN A 158 -10.52 -0.50 17.99
C ASN A 158 -9.92 -1.05 16.69
N ASP A 159 -10.53 -0.78 15.53
CA ASP A 159 -10.02 -1.18 14.24
C ASP A 159 -8.94 -0.20 13.76
N LEU A 160 -7.68 -0.62 13.90
CA LEU A 160 -6.53 0.23 13.59
C LEU A 160 -6.34 0.42 12.09
N ASP A 161 -6.69 -0.58 11.27
CA ASP A 161 -6.68 -0.43 9.81
C ASP A 161 -7.78 0.57 9.38
N ALA A 162 -8.97 0.56 9.99
CA ALA A 162 -10.03 1.53 9.69
C ALA A 162 -9.55 2.97 9.92
N ALA A 163 -8.88 3.19 11.06
CA ALA A 163 -8.34 4.49 11.43
C ALA A 163 -7.22 4.94 10.49
N THR A 164 -6.36 4.01 10.10
CA THR A 164 -5.25 4.26 9.16
C THR A 164 -5.77 4.60 7.77
N LEU A 165 -6.74 3.85 7.25
CA LEU A 165 -7.36 4.09 5.94
C LEU A 165 -8.26 5.35 5.96
N TYR A 166 -8.86 5.70 7.10
CA TYR A 166 -9.54 6.99 7.26
C TYR A 166 -8.55 8.17 7.18
N ALA A 167 -7.40 8.05 7.83
CA ALA A 167 -6.35 9.06 7.72
C ALA A 167 -5.87 9.22 6.27
N GLU A 168 -5.65 8.11 5.54
CA GLU A 168 -5.31 8.17 4.10
C GLU A 168 -6.44 8.84 3.28
N ALA A 169 -7.71 8.48 3.52
CA ALA A 169 -8.84 9.09 2.82
C ALA A 169 -8.89 10.62 3.01
N LEU A 170 -8.49 11.13 4.18
CA LEU A 170 -8.34 12.56 4.41
C LEU A 170 -7.11 13.13 3.69
N MET A 171 -5.98 12.40 3.67
CA MET A 171 -4.76 12.79 2.96
C MET A 171 -5.00 12.95 1.45
N ASP A 172 -5.79 12.05 0.85
CA ASP A 172 -6.10 12.07 -0.59
C ASP A 172 -6.94 13.26 -1.03
N LYS A 173 -7.62 13.95 -0.11
CA LYS A 173 -8.35 15.19 -0.44
C LYS A 173 -7.40 16.32 -0.80
N ARG A 174 -6.16 16.30 -0.29
CA ARG A 174 -5.14 17.36 -0.45
C ARG A 174 -3.74 16.73 -0.50
N PRO A 175 -3.45 15.87 -1.50
CA PRO A 175 -2.21 15.10 -1.54
C PRO A 175 -1.00 16.04 -1.49
N TRP A 176 0.00 15.69 -0.67
CA TRP A 176 1.24 16.45 -0.44
C TRP A 176 1.07 17.90 0.08
N ASN A 177 -0.15 18.34 0.41
CA ASN A 177 -0.45 19.74 0.73
C ASN A 177 -0.99 19.91 2.15
N TYR A 178 -0.46 19.20 3.16
CA TYR A 178 -1.08 19.16 4.50
C TYR A 178 -0.85 20.43 5.35
N TRP A 179 0.24 21.13 5.12
CA TRP A 179 0.66 22.28 5.92
C TRP A 179 0.96 23.49 5.03
N ASP A 180 0.66 24.68 5.51
CA ASP A 180 1.14 25.91 4.89
C ASP A 180 2.67 25.98 5.05
N LYS A 181 3.40 25.99 3.93
CA LYS A 181 4.87 25.94 3.94
C LYS A 181 5.53 27.20 4.53
N LYS A 182 4.81 28.31 4.64
CA LYS A 182 5.32 29.57 5.18
C LYS A 182 5.05 29.69 6.67
N THR A 183 3.85 29.35 7.11
CA THR A 183 3.44 29.53 8.50
C THR A 183 3.59 28.25 9.35
N GLY A 184 3.63 27.08 8.71
CA GLY A 184 3.58 25.79 9.41
C GLY A 184 2.20 25.42 9.92
N GLU A 185 1.16 26.21 9.61
CA GLU A 185 -0.20 25.96 10.08
C GLU A 185 -0.87 24.80 9.30
N PRO A 186 -1.66 23.95 9.98
CA PRO A 186 -2.36 22.86 9.33
C PRO A 186 -3.51 23.40 8.47
N TYR A 187 -3.64 22.87 7.26
CA TYR A 187 -4.86 23.05 6.49
C TYR A 187 -6.03 22.20 7.05
N PRO A 188 -7.29 22.47 6.64
CA PRO A 188 -8.44 21.72 7.12
C PRO A 188 -8.29 20.20 6.94
N GLY A 189 -8.47 19.46 8.03
CA GLY A 189 -8.36 18.00 8.08
C GLY A 189 -6.98 17.47 8.49
N THR A 190 -5.91 18.28 8.41
CA THR A 190 -4.55 17.85 8.75
C THR A 190 -4.38 17.44 10.21
N THR A 191 -5.00 18.19 11.14
CA THR A 191 -4.96 17.84 12.57
C THR A 191 -5.64 16.50 12.85
N GLU A 192 -6.73 16.18 12.14
CA GLU A 192 -7.43 14.90 12.24
C GLU A 192 -6.58 13.74 11.68
N ILE A 193 -5.92 13.95 10.52
CA ILE A 193 -4.97 12.97 9.95
C ILE A 193 -3.92 12.58 10.98
N VAL A 194 -3.23 13.58 11.55
CA VAL A 194 -2.17 13.37 12.56
C VAL A 194 -2.74 12.68 13.79
N ALA A 195 -3.89 13.14 14.31
CA ALA A 195 -4.51 12.57 15.50
C ALA A 195 -4.88 11.08 15.34
N GLN A 196 -5.43 10.68 14.18
CA GLN A 196 -5.76 9.28 13.90
C GLN A 196 -4.51 8.42 13.78
N LEU A 197 -3.48 8.89 13.07
CA LEU A 197 -2.23 8.15 12.91
C LEU A 197 -1.50 7.96 14.24
N GLU A 198 -1.41 9.01 15.06
CA GLU A 198 -0.83 8.90 16.39
C GLU A 198 -1.65 7.98 17.31
N ARG A 199 -2.99 7.99 17.19
CA ARG A 199 -3.86 7.07 17.92
C ARG A 199 -3.54 5.62 17.57
N VAL A 200 -3.37 5.32 16.28
CA VAL A 200 -2.96 3.99 15.82
C VAL A 200 -1.58 3.64 16.35
N LEU A 201 -0.60 4.55 16.23
CA LEU A 201 0.78 4.30 16.65
C LEU A 201 0.94 4.16 18.17
N ARG A 202 0.08 4.78 18.98
CA ARG A 202 0.02 4.53 20.44
C ARG A 202 -0.49 3.13 20.76
N ALA A 203 -1.47 2.62 20.00
CA ALA A 203 -2.04 1.30 20.21
C ALA A 203 -1.17 0.17 19.62
N ASN A 204 -0.60 0.42 18.44
CA ASN A 204 0.30 -0.48 17.73
C ASN A 204 1.43 0.32 17.06
N PRO A 205 2.58 0.48 17.74
CA PRO A 205 3.74 1.17 17.19
C PRO A 205 4.37 0.51 15.96
N ARG A 206 3.96 -0.73 15.64
CA ARG A 206 4.42 -1.55 14.51
C ARG A 206 3.42 -1.58 13.36
N HIS A 207 2.37 -0.75 13.37
CA HIS A 207 1.41 -0.71 12.26
C HIS A 207 2.06 -0.07 11.01
N PRO A 208 2.32 -0.83 9.94
CA PRO A 208 3.14 -0.39 8.81
C PRO A 208 2.52 0.80 8.07
N GLY A 209 1.23 0.74 7.74
CA GLY A 209 0.52 1.84 7.07
C GLY A 209 0.46 3.12 7.92
N ALA A 210 0.40 2.99 9.25
CA ALA A 210 0.32 4.17 10.11
C ALA A 210 1.69 4.84 10.25
N CYS A 211 2.77 4.05 10.37
CA CYS A 211 4.14 4.56 10.34
C CYS A 211 4.42 5.28 9.01
N HIS A 212 4.04 4.65 7.89
CA HIS A 212 4.23 5.21 6.56
C HIS A 212 3.48 6.54 6.40
N TYR A 213 2.17 6.55 6.61
CA TYR A 213 1.37 7.76 6.43
C TYR A 213 1.74 8.86 7.43
N TYR A 214 2.19 8.51 8.65
CA TYR A 214 2.66 9.49 9.62
C TYR A 214 3.93 10.20 9.15
N ILE A 215 4.89 9.47 8.55
CA ILE A 215 6.07 10.09 7.93
C ILE A 215 5.64 11.13 6.89
N HIS A 216 4.77 10.77 5.95
CA HIS A 216 4.24 11.72 4.96
C HIS A 216 3.50 12.90 5.59
N ALA A 217 2.72 12.64 6.64
CA ALA A 217 1.91 13.67 7.28
C ALA A 217 2.77 14.74 7.96
N VAL A 218 3.92 14.39 8.55
CA VAL A 218 4.70 15.35 9.38
C VAL A 218 6.07 15.74 8.81
N GLU A 219 6.56 15.07 7.77
CA GLU A 219 7.93 15.28 7.25
C GLU A 219 8.26 16.75 6.93
N ALA A 220 7.28 17.53 6.48
CA ALA A 220 7.51 18.92 6.07
C ALA A 220 7.67 19.90 7.23
N VAL A 221 7.03 19.65 8.38
CA VAL A 221 6.92 20.63 9.48
C VAL A 221 7.45 20.14 10.82
N ALA A 222 7.41 18.82 11.07
CA ALA A 222 7.81 18.23 12.34
C ALA A 222 8.48 16.86 12.13
N PRO A 223 9.55 16.77 11.31
CA PRO A 223 10.19 15.50 10.97
C PRO A 223 10.71 14.74 12.20
N GLN A 224 11.09 15.44 13.27
CA GLN A 224 11.55 14.82 14.53
C GLN A 224 10.49 13.91 15.15
N GLN A 225 9.20 14.20 14.99
CA GLN A 225 8.12 13.40 15.56
C GLN A 225 8.03 12.02 14.91
N ALA A 226 8.41 11.90 13.63
CA ALA A 226 8.36 10.65 12.88
C ALA A 226 9.65 9.83 12.92
N VAL A 227 10.71 10.30 13.62
CA VAL A 227 11.94 9.50 13.82
C VAL A 227 11.65 8.11 14.37
N PRO A 228 10.79 7.93 15.39
CA PRO A 228 10.48 6.60 15.88
C PRO A 228 9.83 5.71 14.83
N CYS A 229 9.02 6.24 13.91
CA CYS A 229 8.46 5.47 12.79
C CYS A 229 9.54 5.11 11.76
N ALA A 230 10.39 6.09 11.40
CA ALA A 230 11.49 5.90 10.46
C ALA A 230 12.44 4.76 10.90
N GLU A 231 12.77 4.68 12.19
CA GLU A 231 13.65 3.64 12.75
C GLU A 231 13.11 2.21 12.69
N ARG A 232 11.80 2.02 12.53
CA ARG A 232 11.17 0.68 12.50
C ARG A 232 10.68 0.28 11.13
N LEU A 233 10.21 1.24 10.32
CA LEU A 233 9.41 0.96 9.14
C LEU A 233 10.10 -0.01 8.16
N ALA A 234 11.38 0.23 7.85
CA ALA A 234 12.15 -0.64 6.96
C ALA A 234 12.23 -2.10 7.46
N ALA A 235 12.31 -2.30 8.78
CA ALA A 235 12.37 -3.64 9.37
C ALA A 235 10.99 -4.33 9.47
N LEU A 236 9.88 -3.57 9.36
CA LEU A 236 8.54 -4.16 9.35
C LEU A 236 8.26 -4.89 8.03
N MET A 237 8.77 -4.39 6.91
CA MET A 237 8.56 -4.96 5.56
C MET A 237 9.82 -4.79 4.69
N PRO A 238 10.91 -5.52 4.99
CA PRO A 238 12.18 -5.35 4.28
C PRO A 238 12.12 -5.63 2.77
N GLY A 239 11.15 -6.42 2.30
CA GLY A 239 10.94 -6.66 0.86
C GLY A 239 10.11 -5.58 0.15
N ALA A 240 9.56 -4.59 0.86
CA ALA A 240 8.78 -3.51 0.28
C ALA A 240 9.66 -2.27 0.07
N GLY A 241 10.33 -2.17 -1.09
CA GLY A 241 11.33 -1.13 -1.35
C GLY A 241 10.85 0.30 -1.04
N HIS A 242 9.59 0.64 -1.36
CA HIS A 242 9.01 1.92 -0.96
C HIS A 242 8.96 2.14 0.56
N LEU A 243 8.54 1.15 1.36
CA LEU A 243 8.54 1.29 2.83
C LEU A 243 9.94 1.34 3.41
N VAL A 244 10.90 0.64 2.80
CA VAL A 244 12.31 0.69 3.16
C VAL A 244 12.92 2.06 2.85
N HIS A 245 12.46 2.71 1.78
CA HIS A 245 12.85 4.06 1.39
C HIS A 245 12.27 5.14 2.32
N MET A 246 11.01 5.02 2.74
CA MET A 246 10.30 6.06 3.50
C MET A 246 11.06 6.66 4.70
N PRO A 247 11.82 5.90 5.52
CA PRO A 247 12.68 6.46 6.57
C PRO A 247 13.62 7.58 6.10
N ALA A 248 14.10 7.54 4.87
CA ALA A 248 15.02 8.54 4.31
C ALA A 248 14.40 9.95 4.24
N HIS A 249 13.07 10.06 4.09
CA HIS A 249 12.34 11.33 4.19
C HIS A 249 12.58 12.00 5.55
N ILE A 250 12.66 11.23 6.62
CA ILE A 250 12.93 11.78 7.96
C ILE A 250 14.43 11.95 8.17
N TYR A 251 15.22 10.93 7.87
CA TYR A 251 16.66 10.94 8.14
C TYR A 251 17.40 12.11 7.51
N ILE A 252 17.12 12.42 6.24
CA ILE A 252 17.70 13.58 5.56
C ILE A 252 17.36 14.88 6.31
N ARG A 253 16.11 15.04 6.74
CA ARG A 253 15.62 16.27 7.40
C ARG A 253 16.15 16.45 8.82
N VAL A 254 16.57 15.38 9.48
CA VAL A 254 17.16 15.41 10.82
C VAL A 254 18.68 15.23 10.81
N GLY A 255 19.33 15.27 9.64
CA GLY A 255 20.78 15.23 9.50
C GLY A 255 21.42 13.83 9.59
N ARG A 256 20.61 12.76 9.53
CA ARG A 256 21.07 11.37 9.56
C ARG A 256 21.38 10.84 8.16
N TYR A 257 22.29 11.51 7.44
CA TYR A 257 22.55 11.23 6.02
C TYR A 257 23.05 9.81 5.76
N ALA A 258 23.91 9.26 6.63
CA ALA A 258 24.39 7.88 6.51
C ALA A 258 23.25 6.85 6.61
N ASP A 259 22.29 7.08 7.50
CA ASP A 259 21.12 6.19 7.64
C ASP A 259 20.19 6.30 6.42
N ALA A 260 20.07 7.50 5.84
CA ALA A 260 19.33 7.70 4.60
C ALA A 260 19.99 6.97 3.41
N ILE A 261 21.32 7.00 3.30
CA ILE A 261 22.08 6.25 2.29
C ILE A 261 21.78 4.76 2.44
N ALA A 262 22.01 4.19 3.63
CA ALA A 262 21.81 2.77 3.89
C ALA A 262 20.36 2.31 3.62
N ALA A 263 19.37 3.13 4.01
CA ALA A 263 17.97 2.83 3.72
C ALA A 263 17.68 2.79 2.21
N ASN A 264 18.25 3.72 1.43
CA ASN A 264 18.03 3.74 -0.02
C ASN A 264 18.80 2.66 -0.77
N GLU A 265 20.01 2.29 -0.34
CA GLU A 265 20.72 1.13 -0.90
C GLU A 265 19.90 -0.15 -0.73
N HIS A 266 19.31 -0.36 0.45
CA HIS A 266 18.41 -1.47 0.70
C HIS A 266 17.12 -1.38 -0.14
N ALA A 267 16.50 -0.19 -0.23
CA ALA A 267 15.29 0.00 -1.03
C ALA A 267 15.52 -0.28 -2.53
N VAL A 268 16.66 0.19 -3.07
CA VAL A 268 17.10 -0.11 -4.45
C VAL A 268 17.24 -1.62 -4.64
N HIS A 269 17.93 -2.31 -3.74
CA HIS A 269 18.10 -3.76 -3.84
C HIS A 269 16.76 -4.52 -3.78
N ALA A 270 15.87 -4.15 -2.85
CA ALA A 270 14.54 -4.76 -2.74
C ALA A 270 13.71 -4.57 -4.02
N ASP A 271 13.76 -3.37 -4.61
CA ASP A 271 13.08 -3.07 -5.87
C ASP A 271 13.69 -3.83 -7.05
N GLU A 272 15.02 -3.97 -7.13
CA GLU A 272 15.69 -4.77 -8.16
C GLU A 272 15.24 -6.24 -8.13
N VAL A 273 15.23 -6.85 -6.95
CA VAL A 273 14.75 -8.24 -6.76
C VAL A 273 13.29 -8.38 -7.20
N PHE A 274 12.42 -7.43 -6.82
CA PHE A 274 11.02 -7.43 -7.23
C PHE A 274 10.85 -7.23 -8.73
N ILE A 275 11.58 -6.27 -9.33
CA ILE A 275 11.47 -5.92 -10.75
C ILE A 275 11.99 -7.06 -11.63
N GLU A 276 13.11 -7.68 -11.28
CA GLU A 276 13.64 -8.83 -12.00
C GLU A 276 12.69 -10.04 -11.92
N GLY A 277 12.13 -10.27 -10.73
CA GLY A 277 11.23 -11.41 -10.47
C GLY A 277 9.85 -11.26 -11.12
N GLN A 278 9.22 -10.09 -11.01
CA GLN A 278 7.82 -9.87 -11.41
C GLN A 278 7.63 -9.04 -12.68
N LYS A 279 8.66 -8.29 -13.10
CA LYS A 279 8.61 -7.42 -14.29
C LYS A 279 7.40 -6.48 -14.29
N PRO A 280 7.19 -5.70 -13.21
CA PRO A 280 6.05 -4.80 -13.10
C PRO A 280 6.09 -3.73 -14.19
N HIS A 281 4.93 -3.11 -14.44
CA HIS A 281 4.78 -1.97 -15.33
C HIS A 281 4.14 -0.79 -14.59
N GLY A 282 4.17 0.40 -15.20
CA GLY A 282 3.52 1.59 -14.67
C GLY A 282 4.33 2.30 -13.59
N LEU A 283 3.64 2.88 -12.60
CA LEU A 283 4.22 3.81 -11.63
C LEU A 283 5.42 3.24 -10.86
N TYR A 284 5.37 1.97 -10.46
CA TYR A 284 6.37 1.40 -9.55
C TYR A 284 7.80 1.43 -10.14
N PRO A 285 8.08 0.79 -11.29
CA PRO A 285 9.42 0.85 -11.90
C PRO A 285 9.76 2.23 -12.49
N LEU A 286 8.77 3.07 -12.81
CA LEU A 286 8.99 4.36 -13.49
C LEU A 286 9.16 5.54 -12.54
N ALA A 287 8.63 5.47 -11.32
CA ALA A 287 8.65 6.57 -10.37
C ALA A 287 9.29 6.17 -9.03
N TYR A 288 8.83 5.08 -8.40
CA TYR A 288 9.33 4.71 -7.06
C TYR A 288 10.76 4.20 -7.08
N TYR A 289 11.08 3.29 -7.99
CA TYR A 289 12.45 2.77 -8.08
C TYR A 289 13.50 3.88 -8.36
N PRO A 290 13.31 4.78 -9.36
CA PRO A 290 14.19 5.94 -9.53
C PRO A 290 14.21 6.90 -8.34
N HIS A 291 13.11 7.02 -7.58
CA HIS A 291 13.04 7.88 -6.41
C HIS A 291 14.02 7.47 -5.31
N ASN A 292 14.21 6.16 -5.12
CA ASN A 292 15.20 5.63 -4.17
C ASN A 292 16.62 6.08 -4.57
N HIS A 293 16.96 6.00 -5.86
CA HIS A 293 18.25 6.51 -6.38
C HIS A 293 18.41 8.02 -6.20
N HIS A 294 17.34 8.80 -6.38
CA HIS A 294 17.38 10.25 -6.15
C HIS A 294 17.68 10.59 -4.69
N PHE A 295 17.05 9.90 -3.74
CA PHE A 295 17.30 10.12 -2.32
C PHE A 295 18.69 9.66 -1.90
N LEU A 296 19.18 8.54 -2.46
CA LEU A 296 20.54 8.07 -2.27
C LEU A 296 21.56 9.13 -2.71
N ALA A 297 21.43 9.64 -3.94
CA ALA A 297 22.32 10.67 -4.47
C ALA A 297 22.25 11.98 -3.65
N PHE A 298 21.04 12.38 -3.23
CA PHE A 298 20.84 13.57 -2.41
C PHE A 298 21.50 13.43 -1.03
N ALA A 299 21.28 12.30 -0.35
CA ALA A 299 21.88 12.03 0.95
C ALA A 299 23.41 11.91 0.88
N ALA A 300 23.95 11.25 -0.15
CA ALA A 300 25.40 11.15 -0.39
C ALA A 300 26.02 12.54 -0.59
N THR A 301 25.36 13.42 -1.34
CA THR A 301 25.83 14.81 -1.53
C THR A 301 25.90 15.59 -0.22
N LEU A 302 24.92 15.38 0.68
CA LEU A 302 24.90 16.05 1.99
C LEU A 302 25.88 15.44 3.00
N ALA A 303 26.29 14.18 2.81
CA ALA A 303 27.22 13.49 3.69
C ALA A 303 28.69 13.92 3.49
N GLY A 304 29.05 14.44 2.30
CA GLY A 304 30.39 14.93 1.96
C GLY A 304 31.25 13.89 1.26
#